data_AF-A0A7V2WLN2-F1
#
_entry.id   AF-A0A7V2WLN2-F1
#
_cell.length_a   1.000
_cell.length_b   1.000
_cell.length_c   1.000
_cell.angle_alpha   90.00
_cell.angle_beta   90.00
_cell.angle_gamma   90.00
#
_symmetry.space_group_name_H-M   'P 1'
#
loop_
_entity.id
_entity.type
_entity.pdbx_description
1 polymer ?
#
loop_
_entity_poly.entity_id
_entity_poly.type
_entity_poly.pdbx_seq_one_letter_code
_entity_poly.pdbx_strand_id
1 'polypeptide(L)' 'SADGIEERGIGYLLTVQARMKEALPKLSIPYLIVDAREEVETIHQKIVTYLGI' A
#
# COMPACT_ATOMS: atom_id res chain seq x y z
N SER A 1 17.92 -18.94 -2.41
CA SER A 1 18.57 -18.00 -1.48
C SER A 1 18.73 -16.70 -2.22
N ALA A 2 18.09 -15.63 -1.74
CA ALA A 2 18.28 -14.31 -2.31
C ALA A 2 19.74 -13.89 -2.14
N ASP A 3 20.34 -13.24 -3.13
CA ASP A 3 21.67 -12.67 -2.95
C ASP A 3 21.58 -11.37 -2.13
N GLY A 4 22.72 -10.88 -1.63
CA GLY A 4 22.72 -9.69 -0.78
C GLY A 4 22.24 -8.41 -1.47
N ILE A 5 22.13 -8.39 -2.81
CA ILE A 5 21.55 -7.27 -3.57
C ILE A 5 20.03 -7.35 -3.51
N GLU A 6 19.47 -8.53 -3.75
CA GLU A 6 18.02 -8.80 -3.72
C GLU A 6 17.43 -8.53 -2.32
N GLU A 7 18.13 -8.93 -1.25
CA GLU A 7 17.71 -8.64 0.13
C GLU A 7 17.64 -7.14 0.43
N ARG A 8 18.62 -6.36 -0.04
CA ARG A 8 18.61 -4.90 0.11
C ARG A 8 17.49 -4.26 -0.70
N GLY A 9 17.21 -4.77 -1.90
CA GLY A 9 16.09 -4.32 -2.74
C GLY A 9 14.75 -4.50 -2.03
N ILE A 10 14.50 -5.69 -1.48
CA ILE A 10 13.28 -6.00 -0.73
C ILE A 10 13.18 -5.12 0.52
N GLY A 11 14.27 -4.98 1.29
CA GLY A 11 14.30 -4.14 2.49
C GLY A 11 14.00 -2.67 2.19
N TYR A 12 14.51 -2.15 1.08
CA TYR A 12 14.20 -0.80 0.62
C TYR A 12 12.71 -0.62 0.31
N LEU A 13 12.11 -1.54 -0.45
CA LEU A 13 10.69 -1.47 -0.81
C LEU A 13 9.77 -1.53 0.42
N LEU A 14 10.09 -2.40 1.38
CA LEU A 14 9.37 -2.47 2.66
C LEU A 14 9.48 -1.16 3.46
N THR A 15 10.66 -0.54 3.46
CA THR A 15 10.88 0.76 4.12
C THR A 15 10.06 1.87 3.45
N VAL A 16 10.00 1.90 2.11
CA VAL A 16 9.16 2.86 1.37
C VAL A 16 7.69 2.67 1.74
N GLN A 17 7.20 1.42 1.75
CA GLN A 17 5.82 1.11 2.12
C GLN A 17 5.48 1.57 3.55
N ALA A 18 6.39 1.35 4.51
CA ALA A 18 6.21 1.80 5.89
C ALA A 18 6.11 3.33 5.98
N ARG A 19 7.02 4.05 5.31
CA ARG A 19 7.01 5.52 5.28
C ARG A 19 5.75 6.09 4.65
N MET A 20 5.22 5.46 3.61
CA MET A 20 3.93 5.87 3.01
C MET A 20 2.79 5.77 4.03
N LYS A 21 2.71 4.66 4.77
CA LYS A 21 1.68 4.46 5.82
C LYS A 21 1.82 5.48 6.95
N GLU A 22 3.04 5.83 7.36
CA GLU A 22 3.30 6.85 8.38
C GLU A 22 2.96 8.28 7.92
N ALA A 23 3.03 8.55 6.61
CA ALA A 23 2.75 9.87 6.05
C ALA A 23 1.24 10.16 5.98
N LEU A 24 0.42 9.15 5.65
CA LEU A 24 -1.04 9.29 5.46
C LEU A 24 -1.76 10.07 6.60
N PRO A 25 -1.63 9.71 7.89
CA PRO A 25 -2.32 10.44 8.96
C PRO A 25 -1.81 11.88 9.14
N LYS A 26 -0.60 12.20 8.68
CA LYS A 26 -0.02 13.55 8.77
C LYS A 26 -0.57 14.49 7.71
N LEU A 27 -1.06 13.96 6.59
CA LEU A 27 -1.55 14.76 5.46
C LEU A 27 -2.91 15.42 5.72
N SER A 28 -3.66 14.97 6.75
CA SER A 28 -4.98 15.51 7.08
C SER A 28 -5.95 15.55 5.88
N ILE A 29 -5.82 14.61 4.95
CA ILE A 29 -6.71 14.40 3.81
C ILE A 29 -7.43 13.06 3.95
N PRO A 30 -8.64 12.91 3.40
CA PRO A 30 -9.29 11.62 3.27
C PRO A 30 -8.41 10.66 2.46
N TYR A 31 -8.24 9.43 2.95
CA TYR A 31 -7.52 8.38 2.23
C TYR A 31 -8.18 7.01 2.43
N LEU A 32 -7.96 6.11 1.47
CA LEU A 32 -8.31 4.70 1.55
C LEU A 32 -7.03 3.87 1.47
N ILE A 33 -6.84 2.94 2.42
CA ILE A 33 -5.79 1.92 2.36
C ILE A 33 -6.41 0.62 1.84
N VAL A 34 -5.85 0.07 0.76
CA VAL A 34 -6.29 -1.20 0.15
C VAL A 34 -5.23 -2.29 0.34
N ASP A 35 -5.67 -3.54 0.49
CA ASP A 35 -4.79 -4.70 0.55
C ASP A 35 -4.64 -5.30 -0.86
N ALA A 36 -3.44 -5.18 -1.42
CA ALA A 36 -3.15 -5.66 -2.77
C ALA A 36 -3.12 -7.20 -2.89
N ARG A 37 -3.29 -7.93 -1.79
CA ARG A 37 -3.46 -9.40 -1.79
C ARG A 37 -4.89 -9.83 -2.10
N GLU A 38 -5.83 -8.91 -2.05
CA GLU A 38 -7.23 -9.19 -2.37
C GLU A 38 -7.43 -9.32 -3.87
N GLU A 39 -8.51 -10.01 -4.26
CA GLU A 39 -8.91 -10.11 -5.65
C GLU A 39 -9.20 -8.72 -6.23
N VAL A 40 -8.88 -8.53 -7.51
CA VAL A 40 -9.06 -7.25 -8.23
C VAL A 40 -10.48 -6.72 -8.08
N GLU A 41 -11.48 -7.59 -8.15
CA GLU A 41 -12.89 -7.24 -7.97
C GLU A 41 -13.18 -6.70 -6.56
N THR A 42 -12.56 -7.28 -5.53
CA THR A 42 -12.70 -6.81 -4.14
C THR A 42 -12.08 -5.42 -3.97
N ILE A 43 -10.90 -5.21 -4.56
CA ILE A 43 -10.23 -3.90 -4.54
C ILE A 43 -11.08 -2.86 -5.28
N HIS A 44 -11.62 -3.22 -6.44
CA HIS A 44 -12.51 -2.35 -7.22
C HIS A 44 -13.73 -1.93 -6.40
N GLN A 45 -14.44 -2.88 -5.78
CA GLN A 45 -15.61 -2.60 -4.97
C GLN A 45 -15.28 -1.67 -3.78
N LYS A 46 -14.13 -1.85 -3.13
CA LYS A 46 -13.68 -0.96 -2.04
C LYS A 46 -13.48 0.49 -2.52
N ILE A 47 -12.89 0.67 -3.70
CA ILE A 47 -12.65 1.99 -4.29
C ILE A 47 -13.99 2.66 -4.65
N VAL A 48 -14.88 1.94 -5.33
CA VAL A 48 -16.23 2.39 -5.71
C VAL A 48 -17.02 2.82 -4.47
N THR A 49 -17.07 1.98 -3.44
CA THR A 49 -17.76 2.28 -2.18
C THR A 49 -17.16 3.50 -1.46
N TYR A 50 -15.83 3.66 -1.45
CA TYR A 50 -15.18 4.82 -0.83
C TYR A 50 -15.49 6.13 -1.57
N LEU A 51 -15.62 6.08 -2.90
CA LEU A 51 -15.97 7.23 -3.74
C LEU A 51 -17.48 7.51 -3.76
N GLY A 52 -18.31 6.59 -3.26
CA GLY A 52 -19.77 6.73 -3.26
C GLY A 52 -20.39 6.67 -4.66
N ILE A 53 -19.74 5.95 -5.58
CA ILE A 53 -20.21 5.71 -6.96
C ILE A 53 -20.78 4.32 -7.14
#